data_AF-A0A0Q4B7C8-F1
#
_entry.id   AF-A0A0Q4B7C8-F1
#
_cell.length_a   1.000
_cell.length_b   1.000
_cell.length_c   1.000
_cell.angle_alpha   90.00
_cell.angle_beta   90.00
_cell.angle_gamma   90.00
#
_symmetry.space_group_name_H-M   'P 1'
#
loop_
_entity.id
_entity.type
_entity.pdbx_description
1 polymer ?
#
loop_
_entity_poly.entity_id
_entity_poly.type
_entity_poly.pdbx_seq_one_letter_code
_entity_poly.pdbx_strand_id
1 'polypeptide(L)'
;MGLFYSYPELSLVFDGQFNESDSLITYTCYHTPWIYVFNRQGDLVAEVETRDRIPFPTIIRYRDYFVFERGRTFNSNMGSFARGDTLYVFSYRVPASPGFTLDLYGIPRDDYLGSIGLESGGEATNQDVDGVYIRGEVLGVLAKGELHGYCL
;
A
#
# COMPACT_ATOMS: atom_id res chain seq x y z
N MET A 1 -20.25 -8.95 -6.76
CA MET A 1 -19.07 -8.48 -7.50
C MET A 1 -19.57 -7.43 -8.48
N GLY A 2 -19.28 -6.15 -8.25
CA GLY A 2 -19.63 -5.09 -9.20
C GLY A 2 -18.72 -5.24 -10.40
N LEU A 3 -19.28 -5.31 -11.61
CA LEU A 3 -18.50 -5.41 -12.82
C LEU A 3 -18.12 -3.99 -13.23
N PHE A 4 -16.82 -3.69 -13.27
CA PHE A 4 -16.25 -2.44 -13.81
C PHE A 4 -15.98 -2.67 -15.30
N TYR A 5 -16.47 -1.79 -16.17
CA TYR A 5 -16.52 -2.07 -17.61
C TYR A 5 -15.69 -1.11 -18.46
N SER A 6 -15.22 -0.01 -17.88
CA SER A 6 -14.46 1.01 -18.60
C SER A 6 -13.09 1.26 -17.99
N TYR A 7 -12.15 1.67 -18.84
CA TYR A 7 -10.80 2.04 -18.41
C TYR A 7 -10.78 3.08 -17.28
N PRO A 8 -11.58 4.17 -17.31
CA PRO A 8 -11.63 5.13 -16.20
C PRO A 8 -12.07 4.53 -14.87
N GLU A 9 -13.01 3.57 -14.87
CA GLU A 9 -13.40 2.87 -13.65
C GLU A 9 -12.25 2.02 -13.11
N LEU A 10 -11.61 1.24 -13.99
CA LEU A 10 -10.47 0.40 -13.61
C LEU A 10 -9.30 1.24 -13.07
N SER A 11 -9.02 2.40 -13.67
CA SER A 11 -7.99 3.33 -13.18
C SER A 11 -8.26 3.84 -11.76
N LEU A 12 -9.52 3.95 -11.35
CA LEU A 12 -9.87 4.31 -9.97
C LEU A 12 -9.78 3.10 -9.03
N VAL A 13 -10.26 1.92 -9.45
CA VAL A 13 -10.20 0.69 -8.62
C VAL A 13 -8.76 0.32 -8.28
N PHE A 14 -7.89 0.40 -9.27
CA PHE A 14 -6.48 0.03 -9.15
C PHE A 14 -5.58 1.25 -8.91
N ASP A 15 -6.12 2.42 -8.54
CA ASP A 15 -5.29 3.56 -8.18
C ASP A 15 -4.33 3.21 -7.03
N GLY A 16 -3.11 3.71 -7.12
CA GLY A 16 -2.00 3.20 -6.32
C GLY A 16 -0.67 3.88 -6.63
N GLN A 17 0.39 3.37 -6.00
CA GLN A 17 1.75 3.89 -6.19
C GLN A 17 2.77 2.80 -6.42
N PHE A 18 3.80 3.16 -7.20
CA PHE A 18 5.02 2.40 -7.32
C PHE A 18 6.03 2.84 -6.27
N ASN A 19 6.66 1.87 -5.61
CA ASN A 19 7.85 2.09 -4.81
C ASN A 19 8.96 1.17 -5.31
N GLU A 20 10.17 1.73 -5.35
CA GLU A 20 11.37 1.04 -5.77
C GLU A 20 12.24 0.71 -4.56
N SER A 21 12.67 -0.54 -4.48
CA SER A 21 13.71 -1.01 -3.56
C SER A 21 14.93 -1.45 -4.36
N ASP A 22 16.03 -1.83 -3.70
CA ASP A 22 17.28 -2.19 -4.38
C ASP A 22 17.11 -3.28 -5.46
N SER A 23 16.20 -4.24 -5.27
CA SER A 23 16.04 -5.40 -6.18
C SER A 23 14.63 -5.61 -6.76
N LEU A 24 13.60 -5.03 -6.14
CA LEU A 24 12.20 -5.24 -6.51
C LEU A 24 11.44 -3.91 -6.57
N ILE A 25 10.38 -3.89 -7.38
CA ILE A 25 9.44 -2.79 -7.50
C ILE A 25 8.11 -3.28 -6.96
N THR A 26 7.43 -2.50 -6.12
CA THR A 26 6.08 -2.83 -5.65
C THR A 26 5.07 -1.83 -6.17
N TYR A 27 3.92 -2.29 -6.63
CA TYR A 27 2.74 -1.47 -6.87
C TYR A 27 1.70 -1.72 -5.78
N THR A 28 1.44 -0.70 -4.97
CA THR A 28 0.48 -0.76 -3.86
C THR A 28 -0.86 -0.19 -4.31
N CYS A 29 -1.93 -0.99 -4.33
CA CYS A 29 -3.26 -0.45 -4.55
C CYS A 29 -3.79 0.22 -3.28
N TYR A 30 -4.36 1.43 -3.42
CA TYR A 30 -4.90 2.18 -2.29
C TYR A 30 -6.26 1.69 -1.83
N HIS A 31 -7.11 1.28 -2.76
CA HIS A 31 -8.53 0.98 -2.51
C HIS A 31 -8.90 -0.50 -2.65
N THR A 32 -7.91 -1.36 -2.82
CA THR A 32 -8.05 -2.82 -2.87
C THR A 32 -6.90 -3.46 -2.09
N PRO A 33 -7.06 -4.71 -1.61
CA PRO A 33 -6.05 -5.35 -0.76
C PRO A 33 -4.78 -5.80 -1.52
N TRP A 34 -4.64 -5.48 -2.81
CA TRP A 34 -3.59 -6.07 -3.63
C TRP A 34 -2.32 -5.25 -3.69
N ILE A 35 -1.21 -5.96 -3.62
CA ILE A 35 0.12 -5.45 -3.92
C ILE A 35 0.75 -6.35 -4.96
N TYR A 36 1.25 -5.73 -6.04
CA TYR A 36 1.96 -6.44 -7.09
C TYR A 36 3.45 -6.20 -6.94
N VAL A 37 4.24 -7.28 -7.02
CA VAL A 37 5.69 -7.23 -6.87
C VAL A 37 6.31 -7.59 -8.21
N PHE A 38 7.21 -6.74 -8.69
CA PHE A 38 7.90 -6.87 -9.97
C PHE A 38 9.41 -6.93 -9.77
N ASN A 39 10.08 -7.64 -10.67
CA ASN A 39 11.54 -7.53 -10.80
C ASN A 39 11.92 -6.22 -11.52
N ARG A 40 13.22 -5.92 -11.63
CA ARG A 40 13.71 -4.72 -12.33
C ARG A 40 13.46 -4.71 -13.83
N GLN A 41 13.14 -5.85 -14.42
CA GLN A 41 12.78 -5.98 -15.83
C GLN A 41 11.28 -5.71 -16.06
N GLY A 42 10.49 -5.58 -15.00
CA GLY A 42 9.06 -5.36 -15.05
C GLY A 42 8.23 -6.64 -15.08
N ASP A 43 8.84 -7.81 -14.91
CA ASP A 43 8.10 -9.07 -14.82
C ASP A 43 7.45 -9.20 -13.45
N LEU A 44 6.20 -9.66 -13.42
CA LEU A 44 5.47 -9.95 -12.19
C LEU A 44 6.10 -11.14 -11.47
N VAL A 45 6.55 -10.92 -10.23
CA VAL A 45 7.15 -11.92 -9.34
C VAL A 45 6.11 -12.50 -8.38
N ALA A 46 5.23 -11.64 -7.84
CA ALA A 46 4.18 -12.05 -6.93
C ALA A 46 2.99 -11.09 -6.96
N GLU A 47 1.82 -11.63 -6.67
CA GLU A 47 0.62 -10.90 -6.28
C GLU A 47 0.35 -11.26 -4.82
N VAL A 48 0.18 -10.25 -3.97
CA VAL A 48 -0.01 -10.41 -2.53
C VAL A 48 -1.36 -9.78 -2.17
N GLU A 49 -2.24 -10.56 -1.55
CA GLU A 49 -3.50 -10.06 -0.99
C GLU A 49 -3.31 -9.77 0.51
N THR A 50 -3.32 -8.49 0.89
CA THR A 50 -3.15 -8.10 2.28
C THR A 50 -4.34 -8.54 3.13
N ARG A 51 -4.13 -8.64 4.45
CA ARG A 51 -5.16 -9.07 5.39
C ARG A 51 -6.33 -8.09 5.53
N ASP A 52 -6.25 -6.92 4.91
CA ASP A 52 -7.30 -5.91 4.96
C ASP A 52 -8.52 -6.35 4.15
N ARG A 53 -9.58 -6.69 4.87
CA ARG A 53 -10.85 -7.11 4.28
C ARG A 53 -11.75 -5.91 4.03
N ILE A 54 -11.30 -5.00 3.16
CA ILE A 54 -12.14 -3.90 2.72
C ILE A 54 -13.02 -4.32 1.52
N PRO A 55 -14.26 -3.82 1.42
CA PRO A 55 -15.04 -4.02 0.21
C PRO A 55 -14.41 -3.28 -0.97
N PHE A 56 -14.60 -3.80 -2.17
CA PHE A 56 -14.23 -3.08 -3.39
C PHE A 56 -14.85 -1.68 -3.41
N PRO A 57 -14.14 -0.68 -3.96
CA PRO A 57 -14.65 0.66 -4.07
C PRO A 57 -15.92 0.66 -4.91
N THR A 58 -16.91 1.44 -4.50
CA THR A 58 -18.09 1.67 -5.33
C THR A 58 -17.84 2.92 -6.18
N ILE A 59 -17.94 2.77 -7.50
CA ILE A 59 -17.75 3.87 -8.45
C ILE A 59 -19.12 4.26 -9.00
N ILE A 60 -19.38 5.57 -9.03
CA ILE A 60 -20.59 6.15 -9.61
C ILE A 60 -20.21 7.06 -10.77
N ARG A 61 -21.14 7.18 -11.72
CA ARG A 61 -21.05 8.18 -12.77
C ARG A 61 -21.76 9.45 -12.33
N TYR A 62 -21.04 10.57 -12.33
CA TYR A 62 -21.60 11.90 -12.14
C TYR A 62 -21.35 12.74 -13.37
N ARG A 63 -22.41 13.01 -14.14
CA ARG A 63 -22.32 13.61 -15.49
C ARG A 63 -21.39 12.78 -16.38
N ASP A 64 -20.25 13.34 -16.80
CA ASP A 64 -19.27 12.66 -17.65
C ASP A 64 -18.03 12.19 -16.88
N TYR A 65 -18.09 12.19 -15.55
CA TYR A 65 -17.00 11.75 -14.67
C TYR A 65 -17.35 10.45 -13.96
N PHE A 66 -16.33 9.63 -13.72
CA PHE A 66 -16.37 8.52 -12.78
C PHE A 66 -15.72 8.98 -11.48
N VAL A 67 -16.37 8.73 -10.35
CA VAL A 67 -15.88 9.10 -9.03
C VAL A 67 -16.20 8.01 -8.01
N PHE A 68 -15.42 7.96 -6.93
CA PHE A 68 -15.76 7.13 -5.78
C PHE A 68 -17.06 7.59 -5.13
N GLU A 69 -17.93 6.63 -4.81
CA GLU A 69 -19.10 6.89 -3.99
C GLU A 69 -18.65 7.23 -2.56
N ARG A 70 -19.02 8.43 -2.11
CA ARG A 70 -18.64 8.95 -0.80
C ARG A 70 -19.14 8.03 0.32
N GLY A 71 -18.25 7.65 1.23
CA GLY A 71 -18.57 6.79 2.37
C GLY A 71 -18.68 5.31 2.04
N ARG A 72 -18.40 4.90 0.79
CA ARG A 72 -18.43 3.50 0.33
C ARG A 72 -17.14 3.08 -0.38
N THR A 73 -16.08 3.85 -0.17
CA THR A 73 -14.72 3.56 -0.63
C THR A 73 -13.81 3.71 0.58
N PHE A 74 -12.91 2.75 0.76
CA PHE A 74 -12.02 2.65 1.91
C PHE A 74 -10.58 2.58 1.42
N ASN A 75 -9.66 3.08 2.22
CA ASN A 75 -8.24 2.85 2.01
C ASN A 75 -7.89 1.49 2.61
N SER A 76 -7.02 0.75 1.92
CA SER A 76 -6.46 -0.53 2.35
C SER A 76 -4.99 -0.38 2.68
N ASN A 77 -4.20 0.17 1.78
CA ASN A 77 -2.75 0.21 1.91
C ASN A 77 -2.27 1.63 1.64
N MET A 78 -1.27 2.07 2.39
CA MET A 78 -0.71 3.42 2.31
C MET A 78 0.65 3.42 1.60
N GLY A 79 1.24 2.25 1.41
CA GLY A 79 2.49 2.05 0.69
C GLY A 79 3.12 0.71 1.04
N SER A 80 4.00 0.22 0.18
CA SER A 80 4.78 -0.99 0.44
C SER A 80 6.17 -0.88 -0.13
N PHE A 81 7.02 -1.83 0.25
CA PHE A 81 8.30 -2.09 -0.38
C PHE A 81 8.69 -3.55 -0.13
N ALA A 82 9.60 -4.08 -0.94
CA ALA A 82 10.13 -5.42 -0.74
C ALA A 82 11.63 -5.37 -0.42
N ARG A 83 12.10 -6.34 0.38
CA ARG A 83 13.54 -6.56 0.61
C ARG A 83 13.77 -8.06 0.76
N GLY A 84 14.61 -8.62 -0.13
CA GLY A 84 14.78 -10.07 -0.22
C GLY A 84 13.43 -10.74 -0.49
N ASP A 85 13.11 -11.76 0.32
CA ASP A 85 11.87 -12.54 0.21
C ASP A 85 10.73 -12.00 1.09
N THR A 86 10.83 -10.74 1.54
CA THR A 86 9.83 -10.13 2.43
C THR A 86 9.25 -8.86 1.81
N LEU A 87 7.92 -8.79 1.76
CA LEU A 87 7.15 -7.58 1.51
C LEU A 87 6.82 -6.89 2.85
N TYR A 88 6.99 -5.58 2.90
CA TYR A 88 6.67 -4.72 4.02
C TYR A 88 5.58 -3.74 3.60
N VAL A 89 4.49 -3.68 4.36
CA VAL A 89 3.28 -2.96 3.98
C VAL A 89 2.84 -2.01 5.09
N PHE A 90 2.63 -0.74 4.75
CA PHE A 90 1.92 0.20 5.61
C PHE A 90 0.41 0.04 5.39
N SER A 91 -0.23 -0.88 6.09
CA SER A 91 -1.70 -1.08 6.01
C SER A 91 -2.46 0.11 6.60
N TYR A 92 -3.66 0.41 6.09
CA TYR A 92 -4.54 1.46 6.58
C TYR A 92 -5.23 1.00 7.87
N ARG A 93 -4.55 1.16 9.01
CA ARG A 93 -4.98 0.62 10.31
C ARG A 93 -6.11 1.40 10.96
N VAL A 94 -7.16 0.69 11.41
CA VAL A 94 -8.28 1.25 12.18
C VAL A 94 -8.53 0.36 13.42
N PRO A 95 -8.52 0.91 14.66
CA PRO A 95 -8.24 2.30 15.00
C PRO A 95 -6.79 2.70 14.71
N ALA A 96 -6.57 3.99 14.46
CA ALA A 96 -5.22 4.54 14.33
C ALA A 96 -4.52 4.50 15.70
N SER A 97 -3.21 4.23 15.68
CA SER A 97 -2.35 4.26 16.86
C SER A 97 -1.07 5.03 16.51
N PRO A 98 -0.53 5.86 17.42
CA PRO A 98 0.72 6.57 17.20
C PRO A 98 1.87 5.66 16.83
N GLY A 99 2.76 6.16 15.96
CA GLY A 99 3.82 5.39 15.35
C GLY A 99 3.36 4.64 14.10
N PHE A 100 4.35 4.09 13.39
CA PHE A 100 4.08 3.31 12.19
C PHE A 100 4.21 1.83 12.46
N THR A 101 3.40 1.04 11.78
CA THR A 101 3.46 -0.42 11.81
C THR A 101 3.56 -0.96 10.40
N LEU A 102 4.51 -1.84 10.18
CA LEU A 102 4.67 -2.59 8.95
C LEU A 102 4.06 -3.97 9.13
N ASP A 103 3.20 -4.37 8.21
CA ASP A 103 2.75 -5.75 8.03
C ASP A 103 3.70 -6.47 7.06
N LEU A 104 4.13 -7.66 7.43
CA LEU A 104 5.11 -8.44 6.69
C LEU A 104 4.45 -9.62 6.01
N TYR A 105 4.79 -9.82 4.73
CA TYR A 105 4.32 -10.95 3.93
C TYR A 105 5.52 -11.60 3.24
N GLY A 106 5.53 -12.93 3.16
CA GLY A 106 6.55 -13.66 2.43
C GLY A 106 6.30 -13.62 0.92
N ILE A 107 7.36 -13.40 0.15
CA ILE A 107 7.35 -13.49 -1.32
C ILE A 107 8.11 -14.77 -1.72
N PRO A 108 7.60 -15.58 -2.67
CA PRO A 108 6.37 -15.40 -3.46
C PRO A 108 5.13 -16.07 -2.83
N ARG A 109 5.20 -16.53 -1.57
CA ARG A 109 4.21 -17.44 -0.98
C ARG A 109 2.97 -16.75 -0.41
N ASP A 110 2.98 -15.42 -0.28
CA ASP A 110 1.92 -14.59 0.29
C ASP A 110 1.52 -15.01 1.72
N ASP A 111 2.48 -15.57 2.48
CA ASP A 111 2.27 -15.91 3.87
C ASP A 111 2.44 -14.68 4.76
N TYR A 112 1.43 -14.35 5.55
CA TYR A 112 1.54 -13.29 6.55
C TYR A 112 2.52 -13.69 7.67
N LEU A 113 3.61 -12.94 7.78
CA LEU A 113 4.72 -13.21 8.69
C LEU A 113 4.58 -12.51 10.04
N GLY A 114 3.73 -11.49 10.13
CA GLY A 114 3.50 -10.71 11.35
C GLY A 114 3.50 -9.20 11.10
N SER A 115 3.62 -8.43 12.18
CA SER A 115 3.81 -6.98 12.12
C SER A 115 5.00 -6.55 12.96
N ILE A 116 5.69 -5.49 12.53
CA ILE A 116 6.72 -4.80 13.32
C ILE A 116 6.35 -3.32 13.48
N GLY A 117 6.58 -2.77 14.66
CA GLY A 117 6.47 -1.32 14.90
C GLY A 117 7.78 -0.63 14.54
N LEU A 118 7.69 0.57 13.98
CA LEU A 118 8.85 1.44 13.79
C LEU A 118 8.96 2.39 14.98
N GLU A 119 10.06 2.29 15.73
CA GLU A 119 10.34 3.19 16.84
C GLU A 119 10.61 4.60 16.29
N SER A 120 9.91 5.62 16.81
CA SER A 120 10.01 7.04 16.41
C SER A 120 9.10 7.44 15.23
N GLY A 121 7.81 7.66 15.48
CA GLY A 121 6.87 8.27 14.52
C GLY A 121 6.11 9.48 15.06
N GLY A 122 6.46 9.94 16.27
CA GLY A 122 5.69 10.96 16.98
C GLY A 122 4.20 10.59 17.08
N GLU A 123 3.34 11.56 16.82
CA GLU A 123 1.88 11.39 16.76
C GLU A 123 1.38 11.03 15.34
N ALA A 124 2.28 10.75 14.39
CA ALA A 124 1.88 10.26 13.07
C ALA A 124 1.53 8.77 13.16
N THR A 125 0.62 8.34 12.29
CA THR A 125 0.12 6.97 12.20
C THR A 125 0.22 6.48 10.77
N ASN A 126 -0.01 5.19 10.52
CA ASN A 126 -0.08 4.68 9.15
C ASN A 126 -1.05 5.46 8.25
N GLN A 127 -2.15 5.99 8.79
CA GLN A 127 -3.14 6.75 8.00
C GLN A 127 -2.60 8.08 7.48
N ASP A 128 -1.48 8.55 8.04
CA ASP A 128 -0.85 9.81 7.70
C ASP A 128 0.34 9.63 6.73
N VAL A 129 0.63 8.40 6.29
CA VAL A 129 1.75 8.13 5.37
C VAL A 129 1.41 8.67 3.99
N ASP A 130 2.21 9.63 3.54
CA ASP A 130 2.10 10.29 2.23
C ASP A 130 3.13 9.73 1.22
N GLY A 131 4.19 9.07 1.70
CA GLY A 131 5.22 8.51 0.85
C GLY A 131 6.21 7.60 1.58
N VAL A 132 6.74 6.61 0.86
CA VAL A 132 7.71 5.64 1.36
C VAL A 132 8.93 5.66 0.44
N TYR A 133 10.12 5.82 1.01
CA TYR A 133 11.37 5.95 0.27
C TYR A 133 12.40 4.98 0.81
N ILE A 134 13.06 4.22 -0.08
CA ILE A 134 14.09 3.26 0.33
C ILE A 134 15.38 3.50 -0.43
N ARG A 135 16.47 3.47 0.32
CA ARG A 135 17.82 3.55 -0.24
C ARG A 135 18.79 2.75 0.61
N GLY A 136 19.22 1.60 0.12
CA GLY A 136 20.02 0.66 0.91
C GLY A 136 19.28 0.25 2.18
N GLU A 137 19.94 0.40 3.33
CA GLU A 137 19.39 0.05 4.64
C GLU A 137 18.43 1.11 5.21
N VAL A 138 18.32 2.28 4.58
CA VAL A 138 17.50 3.39 5.10
C VAL A 138 16.09 3.34 4.52
N LEU A 139 15.10 3.38 5.42
CA LEU A 139 13.69 3.62 5.14
C LEU A 139 13.33 5.06 5.55
N GLY A 140 12.78 5.82 4.62
CA GLY A 140 12.15 7.12 4.85
C GLY A 140 10.63 7.00 4.76
N VAL A 141 9.91 7.49 5.77
CA VAL A 141 8.45 7.59 5.78
C VAL A 141 8.08 9.07 5.84
N LEU A 142 7.49 9.59 4.77
CA LEU A 142 6.93 10.94 4.76
C LEU A 142 5.51 10.86 5.32
N ALA A 143 5.26 11.60 6.41
CA ALA A 143 3.94 11.69 7.02
C ALA A 143 3.71 13.07 7.62
N LYS A 144 2.53 13.66 7.40
CA LYS A 144 2.18 15.01 7.88
C LYS A 144 3.21 16.09 7.48
N GLY A 145 3.88 15.90 6.35
CA GLY A 145 4.94 16.81 5.87
C GLY A 145 6.29 16.67 6.57
N GLU A 146 6.47 15.68 7.46
CA GLU A 146 7.74 15.35 8.10
C GLU A 146 8.30 14.03 7.55
N LEU A 147 9.62 13.98 7.33
CA LEU A 147 10.30 12.76 6.89
C LEU A 147 10.94 12.04 8.08
N HIS A 148 10.40 10.88 8.43
CA HIS A 148 10.91 10.01 9.48
C HIS A 148 11.86 8.97 8.89
N GLY A 149 13.07 8.87 9.42
CA GLY A 149 14.11 7.94 8.95
C GLY A 149 14.33 6.76 9.89
N TYR A 150 14.47 5.57 9.32
CA TYR A 150 14.73 4.31 10.03
C TYR A 150 15.86 3.53 9.34
N CYS A 151 16.64 2.81 10.14
CA CYS A 151 17.55 1.78 9.62
C CYS A 151 16.87 0.42 9.77
N LEU A 152 16.70 -0.28 8.66
CA LEU A 152 16.11 -1.62 8.58
C LEU A 152 17.15 -2.69 8.36
#